data_AF-A0A6G0T735-F1
#
_entry.id   AF-A0A6G0T735-F1
#
_cell.length_a   1.000
_cell.length_b   1.000
_cell.length_c   1.000
_cell.angle_alpha   90.00
_cell.angle_beta   90.00
_cell.angle_gamma   90.00
#
_symmetry.space_group_name_H-M   'P 1'
#
loop_
_entity.id
_entity.type
_entity.pdbx_description
1 polymer ?
#
loop_
_entity_poly.entity_id
_entity_poly.type
_entity_poly.pdbx_seq_one_letter_code
_entity_poly.pdbx_strand_id
1 'polypeptide(L)'
;MSSDGLLFKCFSMVNEKTKTPVLATMIAGVGTGLLSSLFNLEQLVEMTSIGTLMSYLMVCVCILILRYKNNNIVSQELDNSEVHIIYKWWNASNTGLTNKDSQYVSRVLILVYTFAAVVFCICMMKVNDCEGFWKLLLTIIIGISIAFLIISMLMLCRLPQAVENLSFRVVIKQQAYFIFQTKILLPEI
;
A
#
# COMPACT_ATOMS: atom_id res chain seq x y z
N MET A 1 -11.09 15.65 3.35
CA MET A 1 -10.02 15.24 4.29
C MET A 1 -9.90 16.17 5.49
N SER A 2 -9.70 17.49 5.33
CA SER A 2 -9.79 18.43 6.47
C SER A 2 -11.22 18.54 7.04
N SER A 3 -12.25 18.34 6.20
CA SER A 3 -13.66 18.18 6.59
C SER A 3 -13.92 17.00 7.52
N ASP A 4 -13.13 15.94 7.36
CA ASP A 4 -13.32 14.65 8.05
C ASP A 4 -12.56 14.62 9.39
N GLY A 5 -11.93 15.74 9.77
CA GLY A 5 -11.17 15.90 11.01
C GLY A 5 -9.75 15.29 11.00
N LEU A 6 -9.33 14.70 9.88
CA LEU A 6 -8.00 14.08 9.71
C LEU A 6 -6.87 15.11 9.56
N LEU A 7 -7.18 16.31 9.07
CA LEU A 7 -6.24 17.43 8.92
C LEU A 7 -6.76 18.65 9.69
N PHE A 8 -5.86 19.59 10.00
CA PHE A 8 -6.21 20.83 10.71
C PHE A 8 -7.41 21.54 10.06
N LYS A 9 -8.42 21.89 10.86
CA LYS A 9 -9.67 22.54 10.40
C LYS A 9 -9.42 23.84 9.63
N CYS A 10 -8.29 24.50 9.86
CA CYS A 10 -7.86 25.70 9.13
C CYS A 10 -7.82 25.49 7.60
N PHE A 11 -7.47 24.28 7.14
CA PHE A 11 -7.45 23.93 5.72
C PHE A 11 -8.82 23.54 5.15
N SER A 12 -9.87 23.48 5.98
CA SER A 12 -11.25 23.23 5.55
C SER A 12 -12.01 24.52 5.23
N MET A 13 -11.41 25.69 5.47
CA MET A 13 -11.99 26.99 5.19
C MET A 13 -12.02 27.22 3.67
N VAL A 14 -13.20 27.05 3.07
CA VAL A 14 -13.43 27.25 1.63
C VAL A 14 -14.19 28.55 1.41
N ASN A 15 -13.76 29.35 0.44
CA ASN A 15 -14.43 30.60 0.10
C ASN A 15 -15.74 30.33 -0.65
N GLU A 16 -16.84 30.98 -0.26
CA GLU A 16 -18.19 30.72 -0.80
C GLU A 16 -18.32 31.05 -2.29
N LYS A 17 -17.59 32.06 -2.79
CA LYS A 17 -17.69 32.49 -4.19
C LYS A 17 -16.89 31.60 -5.15
N THR A 18 -15.66 31.24 -4.79
CA THR A 18 -14.75 30.48 -5.67
C THR A 18 -14.79 28.98 -5.40
N LYS A 19 -15.41 28.55 -4.29
CA LYS A 19 -15.44 27.15 -3.81
C LYS A 19 -14.06 26.51 -3.72
N THR A 20 -13.01 27.32 -3.56
CA THR A 20 -11.61 26.88 -3.45
C THR A 20 -11.03 27.21 -2.07
N PRO A 21 -10.21 26.30 -1.49
CA PRO A 21 -9.54 26.54 -0.21
C PRO A 21 -8.34 27.48 -0.40
N VAL A 22 -8.59 28.79 -0.49
CA VAL A 22 -7.59 29.82 -0.80
C VAL A 22 -6.39 29.77 0.17
N LEU A 23 -6.65 29.57 1.46
CA LEU A 23 -5.60 29.50 2.47
C LEU A 23 -4.66 28.31 2.26
N ALA A 24 -5.21 27.15 1.90
CA ALA A 24 -4.41 25.96 1.60
C ALA A 24 -3.55 26.16 0.35
N THR A 25 -4.11 26.79 -0.69
CA THR A 25 -3.38 27.10 -1.93
C THR A 25 -2.26 28.11 -1.69
N MET A 26 -2.50 29.14 -0.86
CA MET A 26 -1.47 30.13 -0.55
C MET A 26 -0.30 29.50 0.23
N ILE A 27 -0.59 28.68 1.23
CA ILE A 27 0.43 27.99 2.03
C ILE A 27 1.23 27.01 1.16
N ALA A 28 0.55 26.24 0.29
CA ALA A 28 1.21 25.34 -0.64
C ALA A 28 2.06 26.11 -1.67
N GLY A 29 1.58 27.23 -2.19
CA GLY A 29 2.31 28.07 -3.15
C GLY A 29 3.55 28.71 -2.54
N VAL A 30 3.43 29.28 -1.33
CA VAL A 30 4.57 29.82 -0.59
C VAL A 30 5.57 28.72 -0.25
N GLY A 31 5.12 27.55 0.20
CA GLY A 31 5.98 26.40 0.47
C GLY A 31 6.76 25.95 -0.76
N THR A 32 6.08 25.75 -1.90
CA THR A 32 6.72 25.37 -3.16
C THR A 32 7.67 26.45 -3.67
N GLY A 33 7.32 27.74 -3.54
CA GLY A 33 8.20 28.85 -3.91
C GLY A 33 9.48 28.89 -3.07
N LEU A 34 9.36 28.67 -1.76
CA LEU A 34 10.52 28.56 -0.86
C LEU A 34 11.40 27.36 -1.22
N LEU A 35 10.81 26.18 -1.45
CA LEU A 35 11.55 25.00 -1.88
C LEU A 35 12.27 25.23 -3.23
N SER A 36 11.61 25.87 -4.20
CA SER A 36 12.22 26.19 -5.50
C SER A 36 13.34 27.24 -5.40
N SER A 37 13.35 28.07 -4.36
CA SER A 37 14.42 29.04 -4.12
C SER A 37 15.65 28.42 -3.45
N LEU A 38 15.48 27.32 -2.70
CA LEU A 38 16.55 26.65 -1.95
C LEU A 38 17.16 25.47 -2.73
N PHE A 39 16.38 24.81 -3.60
CA PHE A 39 16.79 23.62 -4.33
C PHE A 39 16.82 23.84 -5.83
N ASN A 40 17.76 23.18 -6.51
CA ASN A 40 17.78 23.10 -7.96
C ASN A 40 16.66 22.19 -8.48
N LEU A 41 16.19 22.44 -9.70
CA LEU A 41 15.09 21.68 -10.31
C LEU A 41 15.36 20.17 -10.33
N GLU A 42 16.61 19.77 -10.57
CA GLU A 42 17.02 18.36 -10.60
C GLU A 42 16.89 17.68 -9.23
N GLN A 43 17.37 18.33 -8.15
CA GLN A 43 17.21 17.84 -6.77
C GLN A 43 15.74 17.79 -6.34
N LEU A 44 14.93 18.76 -6.77
CA LEU A 44 13.50 18.81 -6.47
C LEU A 44 12.74 17.65 -7.13
N VAL A 45 13.12 17.28 -8.35
CA VAL A 45 12.56 16.12 -9.07
C VAL A 45 12.95 14.81 -8.38
N GLU A 46 14.21 14.65 -7.97
CA GLU A 46 14.66 13.47 -7.22
C GLU A 46 13.90 13.31 -5.89
N MET A 47 13.71 14.39 -5.13
CA MET A 47 12.94 14.39 -3.88
C MET A 47 11.46 14.06 -4.10
N THR A 48 10.87 14.58 -5.18
CA THR A 48 9.47 14.29 -5.52
C THR A 48 9.29 12.83 -5.92
N SER A 49 10.22 12.27 -6.70
CA SER A 49 10.20 10.86 -7.14
C SER A 49 10.25 9.92 -5.93
N ILE A 50 11.20 10.12 -5.00
CA ILE A 50 11.27 9.29 -3.79
C ILE A 50 10.03 9.44 -2.90
N GLY A 51 9.44 10.64 -2.83
CA GLY A 51 8.21 10.89 -2.07
C GLY A 51 6.97 10.16 -2.64
N THR A 52 6.81 10.17 -3.96
CA THR A 52 5.69 9.46 -4.61
C THR A 52 5.85 7.94 -4.51
N LEU A 53 7.07 7.41 -4.65
CA LEU A 53 7.36 5.99 -4.45
C LEU A 53 7.01 5.53 -3.02
N MET A 54 7.41 6.31 -2.00
CA MET A 54 7.09 6.02 -0.60
C MET A 54 5.58 6.08 -0.33
N SER A 55 4.89 7.04 -0.94
CA SER A 55 3.43 7.18 -0.82
C SER A 55 2.70 5.99 -1.43
N TYR A 56 3.12 5.52 -2.61
CA TYR A 56 2.55 4.32 -3.22
C TYR A 56 2.80 3.07 -2.38
N LEU A 57 3.98 2.92 -1.78
CA LEU A 57 4.26 1.85 -0.83
C LEU A 57 3.30 1.88 0.36
N MET A 58 3.11 3.05 0.98
CA MET A 58 2.18 3.20 2.11
C MET A 58 0.75 2.84 1.71
N VAL A 59 0.26 3.29 0.55
CA VAL A 59 -1.07 2.95 0.04
C VAL A 59 -1.20 1.44 -0.21
N CYS A 60 -0.21 0.82 -0.84
CA CYS A 60 -0.17 -0.62 -1.07
C CYS A 60 -0.22 -1.40 0.26
N VAL A 61 0.56 -0.99 1.27
CA VAL A 61 0.53 -1.57 2.61
C VAL A 61 -0.84 -1.38 3.27
N CYS A 62 -1.43 -0.19 3.20
CA CYS A 62 -2.77 0.07 3.72
C CYS A 62 -3.84 -0.83 3.08
N ILE A 63 -3.83 -0.98 1.74
CA ILE A 63 -4.77 -1.85 1.02
C ILE A 63 -4.55 -3.31 1.39
N LEU A 64 -3.29 -3.73 1.51
CA LEU A 64 -2.93 -5.08 1.89
C LEU A 64 -3.37 -5.37 3.33
N ILE A 65 -3.17 -4.45 4.27
CA ILE A 65 -3.71 -4.55 5.64
C ILE A 65 -5.24 -4.63 5.60
N LEU A 66 -5.92 -3.75 4.85
CA LEU A 66 -7.38 -3.72 4.76
C LEU A 66 -7.97 -5.00 4.17
N ARG A 67 -7.32 -5.61 3.17
CA ARG A 67 -7.77 -6.87 2.56
C ARG A 67 -7.80 -8.04 3.55
N TYR A 68 -6.94 -8.02 4.56
CA TYR A 68 -6.80 -9.12 5.53
C TYR A 68 -7.28 -8.78 6.94
N LYS A 69 -7.64 -7.52 7.19
CA LYS A 69 -8.22 -7.09 8.45
C LYS A 69 -9.67 -7.54 8.53
N ASN A 70 -9.95 -8.65 9.23
CA ASN A 70 -11.21 -8.72 9.99
C ASN A 70 -11.17 -7.60 11.02
N ASN A 71 -12.28 -6.90 11.21
CA ASN A 71 -12.44 -5.86 12.20
C ASN A 71 -12.43 -6.35 13.67
N ASN A 72 -11.66 -7.38 13.99
CA ASN A 72 -11.50 -7.86 15.35
C ASN A 72 -10.00 -7.97 15.69
N ILE A 73 -9.54 -6.89 16.31
CA ILE A 73 -8.41 -6.81 17.25
C ILE A 73 -7.01 -6.77 16.60
N VAL A 74 -6.42 -5.58 16.75
CA VAL A 74 -4.98 -5.33 16.76
C VAL A 74 -4.51 -5.61 18.18
N SER A 75 -3.57 -6.54 18.35
CA SER A 75 -2.58 -6.55 19.43
C SER A 75 -1.51 -7.59 19.07
N GLN A 76 -0.25 -7.14 19.06
CA GLN A 76 0.93 -7.99 19.07
C GLN A 76 0.92 -8.86 20.33
N GLU A 77 1.39 -10.11 20.24
CA GLU A 77 2.47 -10.62 21.10
C GLU A 77 3.02 -11.95 20.58
N LEU A 78 4.28 -12.16 20.96
CA LEU A 78 5.26 -13.15 20.50
C LEU A 78 5.09 -14.45 21.30
N ASP A 79 4.84 -15.62 20.67
CA ASP A 79 5.33 -16.88 21.25
C ASP A 79 5.38 -18.08 20.28
N ASN A 80 6.33 -18.95 20.58
CA ASN A 80 6.89 -20.07 19.84
C ASN A 80 5.97 -21.29 19.75
N SER A 81 5.80 -21.85 18.54
CA SER A 81 5.52 -23.29 18.29
C SER A 81 5.60 -23.59 16.79
N GLU A 82 6.82 -23.62 16.26
CA GLU A 82 7.11 -23.51 14.82
C GLU A 82 6.94 -24.81 14.01
N VAL A 83 6.87 -26.00 14.63
CA VAL A 83 7.02 -27.26 13.86
C VAL A 83 5.69 -27.95 13.49
N HIS A 84 4.60 -27.71 14.22
CA HIS A 84 3.30 -28.40 14.00
C HIS A 84 2.38 -27.69 12.97
N ILE A 85 2.72 -26.45 12.57
CA ILE A 85 1.89 -25.59 11.71
C ILE A 85 2.18 -25.81 10.22
N ILE A 86 3.40 -26.26 9.89
CA ILE A 86 3.93 -26.31 8.51
C ILE A 86 3.14 -27.25 7.60
N TYR A 87 2.73 -28.43 8.10
CA TYR A 87 1.94 -29.38 7.30
C TYR A 87 0.45 -29.01 7.20
N LYS A 88 -0.07 -28.23 8.16
CA LYS A 88 -1.44 -27.68 8.09
C LYS A 88 -1.52 -26.50 7.11
N TRP A 89 -0.40 -25.84 6.86
CA TRP A 89 -0.24 -24.68 5.96
C TRP A 89 -0.19 -25.06 4.48
N TRP A 90 0.32 -26.26 4.15
CA TRP A 90 0.39 -26.76 2.76
C TRP A 90 -0.88 -27.50 2.32
N ASN A 91 -1.69 -28.00 3.26
CA ASN A 91 -2.90 -28.75 2.91
C ASN A 91 -4.09 -27.81 2.64
N ALA A 92 -4.25 -27.52 1.35
CA ALA A 92 -5.42 -26.92 0.74
C ALA A 92 -6.73 -27.43 1.32
N SER A 93 -7.51 -26.54 1.93
CA SER A 93 -8.96 -26.68 1.93
C SER A 93 -9.54 -25.48 1.23
N ASN A 94 -10.04 -25.73 0.02
CA ASN A 94 -10.86 -24.86 -0.81
C ASN A 94 -12.21 -24.60 -0.12
N THR A 95 -12.18 -24.06 1.09
CA THR A 95 -13.35 -23.80 1.94
C THR A 95 -13.55 -22.30 1.97
N GLY A 96 -14.60 -21.85 1.28
CA GLY A 96 -15.02 -20.44 1.21
C GLY A 96 -15.58 -19.87 2.51
N LEU A 97 -14.95 -20.16 3.66
CA LEU A 97 -15.29 -19.57 4.95
C LEU A 97 -14.04 -19.00 5.63
N THR A 98 -14.15 -17.74 6.05
CA THR A 98 -13.12 -16.98 6.73
C THR A 98 -12.91 -17.53 8.14
N ASN A 99 -11.90 -18.39 8.33
CA ASN A 99 -11.51 -18.88 9.65
C ASN A 99 -10.45 -17.95 10.29
N LYS A 100 -10.50 -17.75 11.62
CA LYS A 100 -9.59 -16.89 12.40
C LYS A 100 -8.11 -17.23 12.15
N ASP A 101 -7.85 -18.51 11.91
CA ASP A 101 -6.51 -19.05 11.63
C ASP A 101 -5.93 -18.54 10.30
N SER A 102 -6.77 -18.33 9.27
CA SER A 102 -6.31 -17.85 7.95
C SER A 102 -5.85 -16.39 7.98
N GLN A 103 -6.45 -15.57 8.84
CA GLN A 103 -6.05 -14.17 9.03
C GLN A 103 -4.74 -14.05 9.79
N TYR A 104 -4.52 -14.92 10.77
CA TYR A 104 -3.23 -15.01 11.45
C TYR A 104 -2.13 -15.36 10.43
N VAL A 105 -2.35 -16.39 9.61
CA VAL A 105 -1.41 -16.80 8.56
C VAL A 105 -1.11 -15.67 7.57
N SER A 106 -2.12 -14.90 7.15
CA SER A 106 -1.90 -13.75 6.28
C SER A 106 -1.04 -12.67 6.95
N ARG A 107 -1.37 -12.28 8.20
CA ARG A 107 -0.58 -11.29 8.94
C ARG A 107 0.87 -11.72 9.12
N VAL A 108 1.10 -12.99 9.45
CA VAL A 108 2.45 -13.55 9.59
C VAL A 108 3.19 -13.53 8.25
N LEU A 109 2.56 -13.95 7.15
CA LEU A 109 3.16 -13.92 5.82
C LEU A 109 3.54 -12.50 5.39
N ILE A 110 2.69 -11.52 5.71
CA ILE A 110 2.93 -10.09 5.43
C ILE A 110 4.12 -9.57 6.24
N LEU A 111 4.18 -9.89 7.54
CA LEU A 111 5.30 -9.49 8.39
C LEU A 111 6.61 -10.10 7.89
N VAL A 112 6.61 -11.39 7.56
CA VAL A 112 7.78 -12.08 6.98
C VAL A 112 8.20 -11.44 5.66
N TYR A 113 7.26 -11.09 4.79
CA TYR A 113 7.55 -10.38 3.54
C TYR A 113 8.19 -9.01 3.80
N THR A 114 7.65 -8.22 4.74
CA THR A 114 8.22 -6.90 5.07
C THR A 114 9.61 -7.01 5.69
N PHE A 115 9.84 -7.98 6.57
CA PHE A 115 11.15 -8.22 7.18
C PHE A 115 12.18 -8.66 6.13
N ALA A 116 11.83 -9.59 5.26
CA ALA A 116 12.69 -10.02 4.15
C ALA A 116 13.01 -8.87 3.19
N ALA A 117 12.06 -7.96 2.93
CA ALA A 117 12.28 -6.79 2.10
C ALA A 117 13.26 -5.80 2.73
N VAL A 118 13.19 -5.59 4.04
CA VAL A 118 14.15 -4.73 4.77
C VAL A 118 15.56 -5.33 4.72
N VAL A 119 15.69 -6.64 4.97
CA VAL A 119 16.98 -7.34 4.87
C VAL A 119 17.56 -7.23 3.45
N PHE A 120 16.73 -7.40 2.42
CA PHE A 120 17.12 -7.21 1.03
C PHE A 120 17.66 -5.79 0.75
N CYS A 121 16.98 -4.76 1.23
CA CYS A 121 17.43 -3.37 1.07
C CYS A 121 18.77 -3.10 1.77
N ILE A 122 18.98 -3.65 2.97
CA ILE A 122 20.25 -3.51 3.71
C ILE A 122 21.38 -4.24 2.97
N CYS A 123 21.13 -5.44 2.44
CA CYS A 123 22.10 -6.18 1.64
C CYS A 123 22.46 -5.44 0.34
N MET A 124 21.48 -4.82 -0.33
CA MET A 124 21.71 -4.01 -1.53
C MET A 124 22.59 -2.79 -1.26
N MET A 125 22.42 -2.10 -0.13
CA MET A 125 23.28 -0.97 0.23
C MET A 125 24.74 -1.42 0.41
N LYS A 126 24.95 -2.58 1.03
CA LYS A 126 26.29 -3.15 1.33
C LYS A 126 27.00 -3.77 0.13
N VAL A 127 26.28 -4.07 -0.97
CA VAL A 127 26.86 -4.77 -2.14
C VAL A 127 27.90 -3.92 -2.87
N ASN A 128 27.78 -2.60 -2.80
CA ASN A 128 28.66 -1.68 -3.50
C ASN A 128 29.94 -1.38 -2.72
N ASP A 129 29.90 -1.51 -1.39
CA ASP A 129 31.05 -1.26 -0.50
C ASP A 129 31.97 -2.47 -0.36
N CYS A 130 31.52 -3.67 -0.77
CA CYS A 130 32.30 -4.89 -0.65
C CYS A 130 32.98 -5.25 -1.99
N GLU A 131 34.29 -5.48 -1.97
CA GLU A 131 35.05 -6.00 -3.12
C GLU A 131 35.46 -7.48 -2.90
N GLY A 132 35.61 -8.23 -3.99
CA GLY A 132 36.09 -9.62 -3.96
C GLY A 132 35.03 -10.68 -3.61
N PHE A 133 35.44 -11.75 -2.92
CA PHE A 133 34.60 -12.92 -2.62
C PHE A 133 33.34 -12.58 -1.81
N TRP A 134 33.44 -11.61 -0.89
CA TRP A 134 32.31 -11.14 -0.07
C TRP A 134 31.20 -10.51 -0.93
N LYS A 135 31.55 -9.87 -2.05
CA LYS A 135 30.58 -9.32 -3.02
C LYS A 135 29.79 -10.43 -3.72
N LEU A 136 30.47 -11.52 -4.11
CA LEU A 136 29.84 -12.67 -4.75
C LEU A 136 28.86 -13.36 -3.78
N LEU A 137 29.27 -13.55 -2.53
CA LEU A 137 28.42 -14.11 -1.48
C LEU A 137 27.19 -13.23 -1.22
N LEU A 138 27.38 -11.91 -1.10
CA LEU A 138 26.28 -10.95 -0.96
C LEU A 138 25.32 -10.96 -2.17
N THR A 139 25.85 -11.07 -3.39
CA THR A 139 25.03 -11.13 -4.61
C THR A 139 24.16 -12.38 -4.65
N ILE A 140 24.68 -13.53 -4.19
CA ILE A 140 23.91 -14.78 -4.07
C ILE A 140 22.80 -14.63 -3.01
N ILE A 141 23.13 -14.04 -1.84
CA ILE A 141 22.14 -13.77 -0.78
C ILE A 141 21.02 -12.86 -1.29
N ILE A 142 21.37 -11.81 -2.04
CA ILE A 142 20.42 -10.89 -2.68
C ILE A 142 19.50 -11.67 -3.65
N GLY A 143 20.06 -12.53 -4.49
CA GLY A 143 19.28 -13.38 -5.41
C GLY A 143 18.30 -14.31 -4.70
N ILE A 144 18.74 -14.96 -3.61
CA ILE A 144 17.90 -15.83 -2.77
C ILE A 144 16.78 -15.01 -2.10
N SER A 145 17.10 -13.82 -1.59
CA SER A 145 16.12 -12.93 -0.99
C SER A 145 15.07 -12.44 -1.99
N ILE A 146 15.45 -12.14 -3.24
CA ILE A 146 14.50 -11.78 -4.31
C ILE A 146 13.56 -12.95 -4.61
N ALA A 147 14.10 -14.16 -4.76
CA ALA A 147 13.29 -15.35 -4.99
C ALA A 147 12.28 -15.57 -3.85
N PHE A 148 12.71 -15.38 -2.60
CA PHE A 148 11.83 -15.47 -1.43
C PHE A 148 10.72 -14.41 -1.41
N LEU A 149 11.02 -13.17 -1.83
CA LEU A 149 10.03 -12.10 -1.98
C LEU A 149 9.01 -12.40 -3.08
N ILE A 150 9.45 -12.94 -4.21
CA ILE A 150 8.55 -13.33 -5.32
C ILE A 150 7.65 -14.47 -4.88
N ILE A 151 8.19 -15.50 -4.21
CA ILE A 151 7.41 -16.63 -3.69
C ILE A 151 6.37 -16.15 -2.67
N SER A 152 6.77 -15.27 -1.75
CA SER A 152 5.86 -14.67 -0.76
C SER A 152 4.76 -13.84 -1.42
N MET A 153 5.08 -13.08 -2.47
CA MET A 153 4.09 -12.35 -3.28
C MET A 153 3.14 -13.28 -4.02
N LEU A 154 3.64 -14.36 -4.62
CA LEU A 154 2.81 -15.37 -5.28
C LEU A 154 1.87 -16.06 -4.28
N MET A 155 2.34 -16.30 -3.06
CA MET A 155 1.50 -16.84 -2.00
C MET A 155 0.43 -15.84 -1.54
N LEU A 156 0.77 -14.55 -1.37
CA LEU A 156 -0.22 -13.49 -1.11
C LEU A 156 -1.27 -13.37 -2.22
N CYS A 157 -0.89 -13.62 -3.48
CA CYS A 157 -1.84 -13.68 -4.61
C CYS A 157 -2.75 -14.91 -4.56
N ARG A 158 -2.33 -15.99 -3.89
CA ARG A 158 -3.09 -17.23 -3.72
C ARG A 158 -3.99 -17.23 -2.47
N LEU A 159 -3.88 -16.24 -1.59
CA LEU A 159 -4.75 -16.12 -0.42
C LEU A 159 -6.20 -15.80 -0.84
N PRO A 160 -7.20 -16.52 -0.31
CA PRO A 160 -8.61 -16.27 -0.61
C PRO A 160 -9.02 -14.88 -0.10
N GLN A 161 -9.57 -14.07 -0.99
CA GLN A 161 -10.02 -12.70 -0.70
C GLN A 161 -11.39 -12.74 0.00
N ALA A 162 -11.56 -11.96 1.06
CA ALA A 162 -12.87 -11.75 1.67
C ALA A 162 -13.76 -10.99 0.69
N VAL A 163 -14.82 -11.63 0.21
CA VAL A 163 -15.86 -10.99 -0.60
C VAL A 163 -16.76 -10.20 0.33
N GLU A 164 -16.33 -9.00 0.75
CA GLU A 164 -17.26 -8.05 1.34
C GLU A 164 -18.03 -7.34 0.22
N ASN A 165 -19.36 -7.44 0.28
CA ASN A 165 -20.26 -6.63 -0.54
C ASN A 165 -20.19 -5.17 -0.05
N LEU A 166 -19.18 -4.44 -0.49
CA LEU A 166 -19.07 -3.02 -0.16
C LEU A 166 -20.20 -2.22 -0.83
N SER A 167 -20.81 -1.32 -0.04
CA SER A 167 -21.87 -0.37 -0.42
C SER A 167 -21.51 0.54 -1.61
N PHE A 168 -20.27 0.52 -2.11
CA PHE A 168 -19.82 1.25 -3.29
C PHE A 168 -20.37 0.72 -4.62
N ARG A 169 -21.04 -0.45 -4.64
CA ARG A 169 -21.86 -0.86 -5.80
C ARG A 169 -22.90 0.19 -6.17
N VAL A 170 -23.36 1.02 -5.23
CA VAL A 170 -24.38 2.05 -5.47
C VAL A 170 -23.83 3.15 -6.37
N VAL A 171 -22.64 3.69 -6.11
CA VAL A 171 -22.04 4.77 -6.93
C VAL A 171 -21.74 4.29 -8.36
N ILE A 172 -21.23 3.07 -8.52
CA ILE A 172 -20.90 2.51 -9.85
C ILE A 172 -22.16 2.19 -10.65
N LYS A 173 -23.20 1.63 -10.01
CA LYS A 173 -24.50 1.42 -10.67
C LYS A 173 -25.18 2.74 -11.04
N GLN A 174 -25.07 3.76 -10.19
CA GLN A 174 -25.70 5.07 -10.42
C GLN A 174 -24.97 5.86 -11.52
N GLN A 175 -23.65 5.77 -11.62
CA GLN A 175 -22.86 6.26 -12.76
C GLN A 175 -23.21 5.52 -14.05
N ALA A 176 -23.34 4.19 -14.02
CA ALA A 176 -23.78 3.41 -15.18
C ALA A 176 -25.21 3.74 -15.62
N TYR A 177 -26.14 3.95 -14.67
CA TYR A 177 -27.51 4.37 -14.96
C TYR A 177 -27.55 5.77 -15.56
N PHE A 178 -26.73 6.69 -15.06
CA PHE A 178 -26.62 8.04 -15.59
C PHE A 178 -26.11 8.01 -17.04
N ILE A 179 -25.02 7.27 -17.33
CA ILE A 179 -24.48 7.09 -18.68
C ILE A 179 -25.51 6.44 -19.61
N PHE A 180 -26.26 5.44 -19.14
CA PHE A 180 -27.30 4.78 -19.93
C PHE A 180 -28.48 5.71 -20.23
N GLN A 181 -28.90 6.55 -19.28
CA GLN A 181 -29.90 7.58 -19.52
C GLN A 181 -29.42 8.67 -20.50
N THR A 182 -28.16 9.12 -20.40
CA THR A 182 -27.62 10.12 -21.34
C THR A 182 -27.55 9.57 -22.76
N LYS A 183 -27.29 8.26 -22.93
CA LYS A 183 -27.23 7.60 -24.24
C LYS A 183 -28.60 7.31 -24.87
N ILE A 184 -29.67 7.28 -24.07
CA ILE A 184 -31.06 7.09 -24.55
C ILE A 184 -31.75 8.43 -24.84
N LEU A 185 -31.35 9.51 -24.17
CA LEU A 185 -31.94 10.85 -24.34
C LEU A 185 -31.25 11.72 -25.41
N LEU A 186 -30.08 11.31 -25.93
CA LEU A 186 -29.53 11.86 -27.17
C LEU A 186 -29.77 10.87 -28.32
N PRO A 187 -30.90 10.94 -29.05
CA PRO A 187 -30.96 10.35 -30.37
C PRO A 187 -29.87 11.00 -31.22
N GLU A 188 -29.06 10.18 -31.89
CA GLU A 188 -28.00 10.62 -32.79
C GLU A 188 -28.49 11.77 -33.67
N ILE A 189 -27.86 12.94 -33.49
CA ILE A 189 -27.79 14.00 -34.49
C ILE A 189 -26.43 13.86 -35.16
#